data_AF-A0A395D8B0-F1
#
_entry.id   AF-A0A395D8B0-F1
#
_cell.length_a   1.000
_cell.length_b   1.000
_cell.length_c   1.000
_cell.angle_alpha   90.00
_cell.angle_beta   90.00
_cell.angle_gamma   90.00
#
_symmetry.space_group_name_H-M   'P 1'
#
loop_
_entity.id
_entity.type
_entity.pdbx_description
1 polymer ?
#
loop_
_entity_poly.entity_id
_entity_poly.type
_entity_poly.pdbx_seq_one_letter_code
_entity_poly.pdbx_strand_id
1 'polypeptide(L)' 'MTAALEALIAKARTVKMTEAQVREQRLSFVYGNTHIENELITREMVAQADEKVSREAAVARGAEGGQAAKTIE' A
#
# COMPACT_ATOMS: atom_id res chain seq x y z
N MET A 1 -20.65 17.16 -14.38
CA MET A 1 -20.76 15.79 -13.86
C MET A 1 -22.18 15.31 -14.10
N THR A 2 -22.42 14.03 -14.40
CA THR A 2 -23.81 13.53 -14.58
C THR A 2 -24.39 13.10 -13.23
N ALA A 3 -25.70 13.21 -13.04
CA ALA A 3 -26.37 12.76 -11.81
C ALA A 3 -26.12 11.27 -11.52
N ALA A 4 -26.03 10.45 -12.57
CA ALA A 4 -25.68 9.04 -12.45
C ALA A 4 -24.27 8.83 -11.88
N LEU A 5 -23.29 9.59 -12.36
CA LEU A 5 -21.91 9.52 -11.86
C LEU A 5 -21.82 10.02 -10.41
N GLU A 6 -22.55 11.08 -10.07
CA GLU A 6 -22.61 11.60 -8.69
C GLU A 6 -23.17 10.57 -7.71
N ALA A 7 -24.25 9.88 -8.09
CA ALA A 7 -24.84 8.81 -7.30
C ALA A 7 -23.86 7.64 -7.07
N LEU A 8 -23.08 7.28 -8.10
CA LEU A 8 -22.07 6.21 -8.00
C LEU A 8 -20.92 6.63 -7.07
N ILE A 9 -20.42 7.85 -7.19
CA ILE A 9 -19.37 8.36 -6.28
C ILE A 9 -19.86 8.41 -4.84
N ALA A 10 -21.09 8.89 -4.61
CA ALA A 10 -21.67 8.94 -3.27
C ALA A 10 -21.75 7.55 -2.63
N LYS A 11 -22.15 6.52 -3.39
CA LYS A 11 -22.16 5.13 -2.92
C LYS A 11 -20.75 4.61 -2.66
N ALA A 12 -19.81 4.82 -3.57
CA ALA A 12 -18.43 4.34 -3.44
C ALA A 12 -17.73 4.88 -2.18
N ARG A 13 -18.00 6.14 -1.80
CA ARG A 13 -17.44 6.76 -0.58
C ARG A 13 -17.82 6.05 0.73
N THR A 14 -18.93 5.31 0.73
CA THR A 14 -19.39 4.58 1.93
C THR A 14 -18.74 3.22 2.11
N VAL A 15 -18.04 2.73 1.08
CA VAL A 15 -17.38 1.43 1.11
C VAL A 15 -16.15 1.50 2.01
N LYS A 16 -16.13 0.67 3.06
CA LYS A 16 -14.94 0.46 3.90
C LYS A 16 -14.17 -0.76 3.40
N MET A 17 -12.98 -0.53 2.89
CA MET A 17 -12.08 -1.60 2.47
C MET A 17 -11.39 -2.23 3.68
N THR A 18 -11.24 -3.54 3.66
CA THR A 18 -10.36 -4.27 4.59
C THR A 18 -8.90 -3.91 4.31
N GLU A 19 -8.01 -4.13 5.28
CA GLU A 19 -6.58 -3.87 5.10
C GLU A 19 -5.99 -4.62 3.89
N ALA A 20 -6.41 -5.87 3.69
CA ALA A 20 -6.02 -6.66 2.52
C ALA A 20 -6.47 -6.03 1.20
N GLN A 21 -7.70 -5.51 1.14
CA GLN A 21 -8.22 -4.83 -0.06
C GLN A 21 -7.51 -3.50 -0.32
N VAL A 22 -7.21 -2.73 0.74
CA VAL A 22 -6.42 -1.49 0.61
C VAL A 22 -5.02 -1.81 0.09
N ARG A 23 -4.39 -2.86 0.62
CA ARG A 23 -3.07 -3.32 0.16
C ARG A 23 -3.12 -3.72 -1.31
N GLU A 24 -4.09 -4.51 -1.72
CA GLU A 24 -4.26 -4.92 -3.12
C GLU A 24 -4.48 -3.74 -4.06
N GLN A 25 -5.29 -2.75 -3.64
CA GLN A 25 -5.48 -1.52 -4.40
C GLN A 25 -4.16 -0.76 -4.56
N ARG A 26 -3.36 -0.63 -3.49
CA ARG A 26 -2.04 0.01 -3.54
C ARG A 26 -1.09 -0.72 -4.49
N LEU A 27 -1.04 -2.05 -4.43
CA LEU A 27 -0.21 -2.86 -5.34
C LEU A 27 -0.61 -2.65 -6.81
N SER A 28 -1.91 -2.58 -7.08
CA SER A 28 -2.43 -2.30 -8.42
C SER A 28 -2.03 -0.93 -8.93
N PHE A 29 -2.04 0.11 -8.09
CA PHE A 29 -1.54 1.43 -8.45
C PHE A 29 -0.03 1.44 -8.72
N VAL A 30 0.75 0.79 -7.86
CA VAL A 30 2.21 0.69 -8.05
C VAL A 30 2.50 0.00 -9.38
N TYR A 31 1.90 -1.17 -9.62
CA TYR A 31 2.06 -1.89 -10.88
C TYR A 31 1.66 -1.03 -12.07
N GLY A 32 0.49 -0.38 -12.05
CA GLY A 32 0.05 0.49 -13.13
C GLY A 32 1.08 1.58 -13.43
N ASN A 33 1.55 2.29 -12.41
CA ASN A 33 2.55 3.35 -12.58
C ASN A 33 3.88 2.81 -13.12
N THR A 34 4.38 1.70 -12.56
CA THR A 34 5.70 1.18 -12.95
C THR A 34 5.69 0.47 -14.29
N HIS A 35 4.60 -0.21 -14.63
CA HIS A 35 4.49 -0.98 -15.88
C HIS A 35 4.32 -0.09 -17.09
N ILE A 36 3.67 1.08 -16.93
CA ILE A 36 3.61 2.12 -17.97
C ILE A 36 5.02 2.58 -18.37
N GLU A 37 5.93 2.69 -17.40
CA GLU A 37 7.32 3.11 -17.64
C GLU A 37 8.23 1.96 -18.11
N ASN A 38 7.91 0.72 -17.71
CA ASN A 38 8.69 -0.46 -18.06
C ASN A 38 7.81 -1.72 -18.08
N GLU A 39 7.51 -2.21 -19.27
CA GLU A 39 6.68 -3.40 -19.49
C GLU A 39 7.27 -4.69 -18.91
N LEU A 40 8.58 -4.74 -18.64
CA LEU A 40 9.22 -5.90 -18.00
C LEU A 40 8.90 -6.00 -16.52
N ILE A 41 8.36 -4.95 -15.89
CA ILE A 41 7.93 -5.00 -14.50
C ILE A 41 6.63 -5.78 -14.42
N THR A 42 6.63 -6.87 -13.65
CA THR A 42 5.46 -7.74 -13.45
C THR A 42 4.76 -7.48 -12.12
N ARG A 43 3.54 -8.00 -11.97
CA ARG A 43 2.77 -7.91 -10.72
C ARG A 43 3.47 -8.65 -9.58
N GLU A 44 4.12 -9.76 -9.88
CA GLU A 44 4.87 -10.57 -8.92
C GLU A 44 6.08 -9.80 -8.38
N MET A 45 6.80 -9.06 -9.24
CA MET A 45 7.90 -8.20 -8.80
C MET A 45 7.43 -7.12 -7.83
N VAL A 46 6.28 -6.49 -8.11
CA VAL A 46 5.68 -5.48 -7.23
C VAL A 46 5.25 -6.10 -5.89
N ALA A 47 4.66 -7.29 -5.90
CA ALA A 47 4.28 -8.00 -4.67
C ALA A 47 5.51 -8.35 -3.80
N GLN A 48 6.60 -8.83 -4.41
CA GLN A 48 7.86 -9.12 -3.70
C GLN A 48 8.50 -7.85 -3.11
N ALA A 49 8.46 -6.74 -3.85
CA ALA A 49 8.96 -5.45 -3.37
C ALA A 49 8.15 -4.95 -2.17
N ASP A 50 6.81 -5.09 -2.21
CA ASP A 50 5.93 -4.71 -1.11
C ASP A 50 6.20 -5.52 0.16
N GLU A 51 6.43 -6.83 0.03
CA GLU A 51 6.84 -7.67 1.16
C GLU A 51 8.18 -7.22 1.75
N LYS A 52 9.17 -6.93 0.90
CA LYS A 52 10.48 -6.44 1.34
C LYS A 52 10.35 -5.14 2.13
N VAL A 53 9.66 -4.15 1.57
CA VAL A 53 9.43 -2.85 2.21
C VAL A 53 8.66 -3.01 3.52
N SER A 54 7.66 -3.89 3.56
CA SER A 54 6.86 -4.15 4.77
C SER A 54 7.72 -4.75 5.89
N ARG A 55 8.61 -5.70 5.55
CA ARG A 55 9.58 -6.27 6.50
C ARG A 55 10.57 -5.20 6.99
N GLU A 56 11.16 -4.43 6.09
CA GLU A 56 12.11 -3.36 6.46
C GLU A 56 11.45 -2.31 7.36
N ALA A 57 10.21 -1.92 7.07
CA ALA A 57 9.46 -0.99 7.90
C ALA A 57 9.11 -1.58 9.28
N ALA A 58 8.84 -2.88 9.36
CA ALA A 58 8.63 -3.55 10.65
C ALA A 58 9.92 -3.60 11.49
N VAL A 59 11.05 -3.89 10.84
CA VAL A 59 12.38 -3.87 11.49
C VAL A 59 12.72 -2.48 12.00
N ALA A 60 12.53 -1.43 11.18
CA ALA A 60 12.79 -0.05 11.57
C ALA A 60 11.95 0.37 12.80
N ARG A 61 10.65 0.07 12.79
CA ARG A 61 9.76 0.35 13.94
C ARG A 61 10.17 -0.41 15.21
N GLY A 62 10.66 -1.65 15.06
CA GLY A 62 11.18 -2.45 16.19
C GLY A 62 12.50 -1.91 16.73
N ALA A 63 13.39 -1.43 15.86
CA ALA A 63 14.66 -0.82 16.26
C ALA A 63 14.47 0.49 17.03
N GLU A 64 13.54 1.34 16.60
CA GLU A 64 13.18 2.59 17.30
C GLU A 64 12.62 2.32 18.71
N GLY A 65 11.78 1.29 18.87
CA GLY A 65 11.27 0.87 20.19
C GLY A 65 12.34 0.27 21.11
N GLY A 66 13.33 -0.43 20.55
CA GLY A 66 14.47 -0.99 21.29
C GLY A 66 15.53 0.06 21.69
N GLN A 67 15.66 1.14 20.92
CA GLN A 67 16.59 2.24 21.24
C GLN A 67 16.11 3.06 22.44
N ALA A 68 14.80 3.31 22.54
CA ALA A 68 14.21 4.05 23.67
C ALA A 68 14.40 3.35 25.03
N ALA A 69 14.46 2.02 25.03
CA ALA A 69 14.68 1.23 26.26
C ALA A 69 16.13 1.26 26.77
N LYS A 70 17.13 1.60 25.93
CA LYS A 70 18.56 1.60 26.29
C LYS A 70 19.09 2.94 26.78
N THR A 71 18.27 3.99 26.81
CA THR A 71 18.69 5.35 27.22
C THR A 71 18.32 5.67 28.68
N ILE A 72 17.73 4.72 29.42
CA ILE A 72 17.25 4.94 30.80
C ILE A 72 18.17 4.25 31.84
N GLU A 73 19.27 3.60 31.43
CA GLU A 73 20.27 3.05 32.37
C GLU A 73 21.41 4.02 32.67
#